data_AF-A0A922Y2Z4-F1
#
_entry.id   AF-A0A922Y2Z4-F1
#
_cell.length_a   1.000
_cell.length_b   1.000
_cell.length_c   1.000
_cell.angle_alpha   90.00
_cell.angle_beta   90.00
_cell.angle_gamma   90.00
#
_symmetry.space_group_name_H-M   'P 1'
#
loop_
_entity.id
_entity.type
_entity.pdbx_description
1 polymer ?
#
loop_
_entity_poly.entity_id
_entity_poly.type
_entity_poly.pdbx_seq_one_letter_code
_entity_poly.pdbx_strand_id
1 'polypeptide(L)'
;MREKMTAFRVSTLFPNGAYARAGAFRVIDNTPGGHPADGLTASVSLGDGAFASIINPQSFEEGGPEWVMRYGNPESIRYSVAGLLESYDYLLGSHISMREATRRLRLLRSARAALQKDTTHG
;
A
#
# COMPACT_ATOMS: atom_id res chain seq x y z
N MET A 1 18.45 17.99 -11.03
CA MET A 1 17.00 18.26 -10.93
C MET A 1 16.38 17.13 -10.11
N ARG A 2 15.90 17.37 -8.88
CA ARG A 2 15.20 16.32 -8.10
C ARG A 2 13.77 16.24 -8.61
N GLU A 3 13.44 15.17 -9.31
CA GLU A 3 12.06 14.86 -9.68
C GLU A 3 11.21 14.82 -8.39
N LYS A 4 10.17 15.65 -8.30
CA LYS A 4 9.25 15.62 -7.16
C LYS A 4 8.49 14.31 -7.26
N MET A 5 8.82 13.36 -6.39
CA MET A 5 8.22 12.05 -6.32
C MET A 5 6.84 12.15 -5.64
N THR A 6 5.87 12.70 -6.37
CA THR A 6 4.51 12.95 -5.89
C THR A 6 3.67 11.70 -6.09
N ALA A 7 3.21 11.09 -4.99
CA ALA A 7 2.28 9.97 -5.07
C ALA A 7 0.92 10.43 -5.59
N PHE A 8 0.22 9.54 -6.29
CA PHE A 8 -1.10 9.82 -6.86
C PHE A 8 -1.92 8.51 -6.93
N ARG A 9 -3.23 8.63 -6.67
CA ARG A 9 -4.16 7.50 -6.65
C ARG A 9 -4.51 7.06 -8.07
N VAL A 10 -4.67 5.76 -8.28
CA VAL A 10 -5.14 5.17 -9.55
C VAL A 10 -6.22 4.12 -9.30
N SER A 11 -7.10 3.92 -10.29
CA SER A 11 -8.12 2.86 -10.27
C SER A 11 -7.55 1.48 -10.55
N THR A 12 -6.45 1.39 -11.29
CA THR A 12 -5.72 0.15 -11.57
C THR A 12 -4.22 0.41 -11.61
N LEU A 13 -3.43 -0.57 -11.14
CA LEU A 13 -1.97 -0.57 -11.25
C LEU A 13 -1.48 -1.16 -12.59
N PHE A 14 -2.41 -1.61 -13.44
CA PHE A 14 -2.16 -2.19 -14.76
C PHE A 14 -2.96 -1.47 -15.85
N PRO A 15 -2.81 -0.15 -16.03
CA PRO A 15 -3.51 0.56 -17.10
C PRO A 15 -3.06 0.05 -18.48
N ASN A 16 -4.02 -0.34 -19.33
CA ASN A 16 -3.79 -0.76 -20.72
C ASN A 16 -2.74 -1.89 -20.88
N GLY A 17 -2.63 -2.79 -19.89
CA GLY A 17 -1.65 -3.87 -19.90
C GLY A 17 -0.21 -3.47 -19.55
N ALA A 18 0.02 -2.20 -19.17
CA ALA A 18 1.32 -1.70 -18.71
C ALA A 18 1.32 -1.47 -17.20
N TYR A 19 2.48 -1.56 -16.55
CA TYR A 19 2.64 -1.25 -15.14
C TYR A 19 2.48 0.26 -14.88
N ALA A 20 1.74 0.61 -13.83
CA ALA A 20 1.62 2.00 -13.41
C ALA A 20 2.99 2.58 -12.98
N ARG A 21 3.21 3.88 -13.25
CA ARG A 21 4.46 4.57 -12.88
C ARG A 21 4.72 4.52 -11.37
N ALA A 22 6.00 4.60 -11.00
CA ALA A 22 6.40 4.65 -9.60
C ALA A 22 5.65 5.74 -8.83
N GLY A 23 5.17 5.40 -7.64
CA GLY A 23 4.38 6.30 -6.78
C GLY A 23 2.87 6.30 -7.07
N ALA A 24 2.41 5.58 -8.10
CA ALA A 24 1.00 5.24 -8.23
C ALA A 24 0.59 4.34 -7.06
N PHE A 25 -0.59 4.56 -6.49
CA PHE A 25 -1.14 3.67 -5.49
C PHE A 25 -2.63 3.42 -5.69
N ARG A 26 -3.10 2.26 -5.20
CA ARG A 26 -4.50 1.85 -5.23
C ARG A 26 -4.88 1.19 -3.91
N VAL A 27 -6.01 1.59 -3.35
CA VAL A 27 -6.74 0.81 -2.33
C VAL A 27 -7.67 -0.16 -3.06
N ILE A 28 -7.67 -1.42 -2.65
CA ILE A 28 -8.66 -2.40 -3.13
C ILE A 28 -9.71 -2.49 -2.03
N ASP A 29 -10.93 -2.09 -2.33
CA ASP A 29 -12.03 -1.92 -1.37
C ASP A 29 -13.37 -2.51 -1.88
N ASN A 30 -13.37 -3.20 -3.03
CA ASN A 30 -14.56 -3.67 -3.73
C ASN A 30 -14.28 -4.97 -4.50
N THR A 31 -13.63 -5.94 -3.87
CA THR A 31 -13.38 -7.24 -4.51
C THR A 31 -14.71 -7.97 -4.71
N PRO A 32 -14.98 -8.56 -5.90
CA PRO A 32 -16.20 -9.33 -6.12
C PRO A 32 -16.38 -10.42 -5.05
N GLY A 33 -17.52 -10.39 -4.34
CA GLY A 33 -17.79 -11.28 -3.21
C GLY A 33 -17.39 -10.76 -1.83
N GLY A 34 -16.83 -9.54 -1.74
CA GLY A 34 -16.49 -8.86 -0.49
C GLY A 34 -15.32 -9.52 0.23
N HIS A 35 -14.09 -9.25 -0.24
CA HIS A 35 -12.93 -9.90 0.35
C HIS A 35 -12.64 -9.31 1.73
N PRO A 36 -12.42 -10.09 2.78
CA PRO A 36 -12.22 -9.58 4.15
C PRO A 36 -11.05 -8.59 4.31
N ALA A 37 -10.08 -8.61 3.39
CA ALA A 37 -8.93 -7.69 3.38
C ALA A 37 -9.18 -6.37 2.62
N ASP A 38 -10.37 -6.19 2.04
CA ASP A 38 -10.75 -4.98 1.33
C ASP A 38 -10.63 -3.75 2.26
N GLY A 39 -10.04 -2.67 1.75
CA GLY A 39 -9.82 -1.42 2.47
C GLY A 39 -8.65 -1.41 3.45
N LEU A 40 -8.08 -2.56 3.83
CA LEU A 40 -7.03 -2.64 4.87
C LEU A 40 -5.64 -2.18 4.39
N THR A 41 -5.34 -2.40 3.11
CA THR A 41 -4.03 -2.09 2.54
C THR A 41 -4.17 -1.33 1.21
N ALA A 42 -3.11 -0.63 0.86
CA ALA A 42 -2.92 -0.06 -0.47
C ALA A 42 -1.71 -0.71 -1.14
N SER A 43 -1.84 -1.00 -2.44
CA SER A 43 -0.72 -1.42 -3.28
C SER A 43 -0.07 -0.20 -3.91
N VAL A 44 1.26 -0.12 -3.87
CA VAL A 44 2.07 1.00 -4.36
C VAL A 44 3.02 0.49 -5.44
N SER A 45 3.02 1.14 -6.61
CA SER A 45 4.03 0.89 -7.64
C SER A 45 5.38 1.45 -7.23
N LEU A 46 6.40 0.59 -7.25
CA LEU A 46 7.79 0.93 -6.94
C LEU A 46 8.60 1.31 -8.20
N GLY A 47 8.01 1.14 -9.39
CA GLY A 47 8.70 1.18 -10.68
C GLY A 47 9.17 -0.21 -11.13
N ASP A 48 9.50 -0.34 -12.41
CA ASP A 48 10.05 -1.56 -13.03
C ASP A 48 9.19 -2.83 -12.79
N GLY A 49 7.88 -2.65 -12.70
CA GLY A 49 6.92 -3.73 -12.45
C GLY A 49 6.86 -4.24 -11.01
N ALA A 50 7.62 -3.65 -10.09
CA ALA A 50 7.60 -4.02 -8.67
C ALA A 50 6.49 -3.28 -7.90
N PHE A 51 5.92 -3.97 -6.91
CA PHE A 51 4.86 -3.45 -6.05
C PHE A 51 5.17 -3.71 -4.58
N ALA A 52 4.58 -2.90 -3.70
CA ALA A 52 4.59 -3.13 -2.27
C ALA A 52 3.23 -2.79 -1.65
N SER A 53 2.88 -3.49 -0.59
CA SER A 53 1.72 -3.25 0.24
C SER A 53 2.07 -2.32 1.39
N ILE A 54 1.22 -1.32 1.64
CA ILE A 54 1.25 -0.49 2.85
C ILE A 54 -0.11 -0.55 3.54
N ILE A 55 -0.14 -0.34 4.85
CA ILE A 55 -1.39 -0.22 5.59
C ILE A 55 -2.13 1.03 5.11
N ASN A 56 -3.42 0.90 4.81
CA ASN A 56 -4.30 2.04 4.54
C ASN A 56 -4.60 2.76 5.87
N PRO A 57 -4.16 4.02 6.08
CA PRO A 57 -4.44 4.73 7.33
C PRO A 57 -5.93 4.95 7.60
N GLN A 58 -6.78 4.96 6.57
CA GLN A 58 -8.25 5.08 6.73
C GLN A 58 -8.86 3.86 7.41
N SER A 59 -8.22 2.69 7.30
CA SER A 59 -8.71 1.47 7.95
C SER A 59 -8.76 1.54 9.48
N PHE A 60 -8.18 2.58 10.11
CA PHE A 60 -8.18 2.76 11.56
C PHE A 60 -9.40 3.50 12.12
N GLU A 61 -10.23 4.13 11.27
CA GLU A 61 -11.29 5.04 11.73
C GLU A 61 -12.47 4.33 12.41
N GLU A 62 -12.75 3.06 12.09
CA GLU A 62 -13.88 2.28 12.63
C GLU A 62 -13.43 0.97 13.29
N GLY A 63 -12.53 1.07 14.28
CA GLY A 63 -12.06 -0.12 15.00
C GLY A 63 -11.18 -1.00 14.12
N GLY A 64 -10.16 -0.38 13.51
CA GLY A 64 -9.30 -0.97 12.49
C GLY A 64 -8.49 -2.22 12.86
N PRO A 65 -7.37 -2.47 12.15
CA PRO A 65 -6.67 -3.76 12.24
C PRO A 65 -6.32 -4.18 13.67
N GLU A 66 -5.99 -3.22 14.52
CA GLU A 66 -5.70 -3.45 15.93
C GLU A 66 -6.91 -3.97 16.72
N TRP A 67 -8.08 -3.37 16.53
CA TRP A 67 -9.30 -3.74 17.23
C TRP A 67 -9.89 -5.05 16.71
N VAL A 68 -9.85 -5.26 15.39
CA VAL A 68 -10.20 -6.56 14.77
C VAL A 68 -9.29 -7.69 15.27
N MET A 69 -7.98 -7.45 15.40
CA MET A 69 -7.06 -8.45 15.95
C MET A 69 -7.34 -8.79 17.42
N ARG A 70 -7.90 -7.85 18.19
CA ARG A 70 -8.18 -8.08 19.62
C ARG A 70 -9.58 -8.63 19.90
N TYR A 71 -10.60 -8.21 19.16
CA TYR A 71 -12.01 -8.47 19.50
C TYR A 71 -12.88 -8.90 18.31
N GLY A 72 -12.37 -8.83 17.08
CA GLY A 72 -13.07 -9.20 15.87
C GLY A 72 -12.70 -10.60 15.35
N ASN A 73 -12.89 -10.81 14.04
CA ASN A 73 -12.39 -12.00 13.34
C ASN A 73 -11.01 -11.72 12.72
N PRO A 74 -9.92 -12.33 13.22
CA PRO A 74 -8.55 -12.09 12.72
C PRO A 74 -8.30 -12.67 11.32
N GLU A 75 -9.15 -13.58 10.84
CA GLU A 75 -8.98 -14.22 9.52
C GLU A 75 -8.94 -13.18 8.39
N SER A 76 -9.66 -12.07 8.55
CA SER A 76 -9.68 -10.96 7.60
C SER A 76 -8.32 -10.28 7.41
N ILE A 77 -7.47 -10.31 8.44
CA ILE A 77 -6.17 -9.64 8.50
C ILE A 77 -5.03 -10.56 8.05
N ARG A 78 -5.21 -11.88 8.15
CA ARG A 78 -4.17 -12.87 7.82
C ARG A 78 -3.59 -12.67 6.41
N TYR A 79 -4.46 -12.42 5.43
CA TYR A 79 -4.05 -12.21 4.04
C TYR A 79 -3.32 -10.86 3.83
N SER A 80 -3.71 -9.81 4.57
CA SER A 80 -3.02 -8.52 4.53
C SER A 80 -1.63 -8.60 5.17
N VAL A 81 -1.48 -9.37 6.25
CA VAL A 81 -0.20 -9.51 6.95
C VAL A 81 0.86 -10.15 6.08
N ALA A 82 0.52 -11.17 5.29
CA ALA A 82 1.47 -11.81 4.38
C ALA A 82 2.11 -10.80 3.40
N GLY A 83 1.29 -10.01 2.71
CA GLY A 83 1.78 -9.01 1.76
C GLY A 83 2.54 -7.85 2.43
N LEU A 84 2.15 -7.45 3.64
CA LEU A 84 2.89 -6.46 4.43
C LEU A 84 4.27 -6.99 4.81
N LEU A 85 4.37 -8.20 5.37
CA LEU A 85 5.63 -8.82 5.76
C LEU A 85 6.59 -8.94 4.57
N GLU A 86 6.11 -9.44 3.44
CA GLU A 86 6.90 -9.55 2.20
C GLU A 86 7.42 -8.17 1.75
N SER A 87 6.57 -7.15 1.77
CA SER A 87 6.94 -5.79 1.35
C SER A 87 7.98 -5.14 2.24
N TYR A 88 7.90 -5.37 3.56
CA TYR A 88 8.88 -4.84 4.52
C TYR A 88 10.19 -5.63 4.51
N ASP A 89 10.13 -6.96 4.40
CA ASP A 89 11.32 -7.81 4.29
C ASP A 89 12.13 -7.47 3.03
N TYR A 90 11.45 -7.20 1.91
CA TYR A 90 12.10 -6.73 0.69
C TYR A 90 12.98 -5.48 0.93
N LEU A 91 12.51 -4.51 1.74
CA LEU A 91 13.29 -3.30 2.04
C LEU A 91 14.54 -3.58 2.87
N LEU A 92 14.55 -4.68 3.62
CA LEU A 92 15.65 -5.11 4.48
C LEU A 92 16.60 -6.09 3.76
N GLY A 93 16.16 -6.68 2.65
CA GLY A 93 16.89 -7.69 1.91
C GLY A 93 18.24 -7.20 1.39
N SER A 94 19.27 -8.03 1.54
CA SER A 94 20.63 -7.76 1.04
C SER A 94 20.73 -7.71 -0.50
N HIS A 95 19.68 -8.13 -1.20
CA HIS A 95 19.60 -8.13 -2.66
C HIS A 95 19.34 -6.73 -3.24
N ILE A 96 19.05 -5.72 -2.41
CA ILE A 96 18.96 -4.31 -2.82
C ILE A 96 20.02 -3.44 -2.12
N SER A 97 20.40 -2.36 -2.79
CA SER A 97 21.28 -1.35 -2.18
C SER A 97 20.51 -0.45 -1.22
N MET A 98 21.22 0.18 -0.26
CA MET A 98 20.64 1.20 0.62
C MET A 98 20.04 2.39 -0.15
N ARG A 99 20.61 2.73 -1.32
CA ARG A 99 20.07 3.78 -2.20
C ARG A 99 18.67 3.41 -2.69
N GLU A 100 18.50 2.14 -3.11
CA GLU A 100 17.23 1.64 -3.63
C GLU A 100 16.20 1.47 -2.50
N ALA A 101 16.60 0.91 -1.36
CA ALA A 101 15.74 0.83 -0.17
C ALA A 101 15.22 2.21 0.24
N THR A 102 16.11 3.23 0.25
CA THR A 102 15.73 4.63 0.55
C THR A 102 14.76 5.20 -0.49
N ARG A 103 14.96 4.92 -1.78
CA ARG A 103 14.06 5.35 -2.85
C ARG A 103 12.67 4.75 -2.67
N ARG A 104 12.57 3.45 -2.45
CA ARG A 104 11.31 2.73 -2.22
C ARG A 104 10.61 3.20 -0.96
N LEU A 105 11.33 3.35 0.16
CA LEU A 105 10.76 3.89 1.40
C LEU A 105 10.17 5.29 1.21
N ARG A 106 10.80 6.16 0.41
CA ARG A 106 10.25 7.47 0.07
C ARG A 106 8.94 7.37 -0.71
N LEU A 107 8.82 6.43 -1.65
CA LEU A 107 7.57 6.16 -2.37
C LEU A 107 6.46 5.73 -1.42
N LEU A 108 6.75 4.76 -0.53
CA LEU A 108 5.77 4.26 0.45
C LEU A 108 5.31 5.35 1.42
N ARG A 109 6.23 6.19 1.90
CA ARG A 109 5.91 7.35 2.75
C ARG A 109 5.07 8.39 2.00
N SER A 110 5.39 8.67 0.74
CA SER A 110 4.64 9.60 -0.11
C SER A 110 3.20 9.11 -0.35
N ALA A 111 3.03 7.82 -0.68
CA ALA A 111 1.72 7.19 -0.85
C ALA A 111 0.91 7.19 0.46
N ARG A 112 1.51 6.84 1.59
CA ARG A 112 0.84 6.92 2.90
C ARG A 112 0.37 8.34 3.24
N ALA A 113 1.21 9.34 2.97
CA ALA A 113 0.83 10.74 3.20
C ALA A 113 -0.30 11.21 2.29
N ALA A 114 -0.37 10.70 1.05
CA ALA A 114 -1.48 10.97 0.15
C ALA A 114 -2.79 10.34 0.66
N LEU A 115 -2.75 9.08 1.09
CA LEU A 115 -3.92 8.39 1.67
C LEU A 115 -4.50 9.13 2.89
N GLN A 116 -3.66 9.72 3.74
CA GLN A 116 -4.13 10.50 4.89
C GLN A 116 -4.82 11.82 4.49
N LYS A 117 -4.41 12.43 3.38
CA LYS A 117 -5.02 13.68 2.90
C LYS A 117 -6.38 13.45 2.26
N ASP A 118 -6.55 12.32 1.57
CA ASP A 118 -7.83 11.89 1.01
C ASP A 118 -8.91 11.78 2.10
N THR A 119 -8.55 11.44 3.34
CA THR A 119 -9.48 11.41 4.49
C THR A 119 -10.02 12.80 4.86
N THR A 120 -9.22 13.86 4.78
CA THR A 120 -9.59 15.17 5.35
C THR A 120 -10.56 15.96 4.45
N HIS A 121 -10.94 15.42 3.29
CA HIS A 121 -11.80 16.09 2.29
C HIS A 121 -13.06 15.28 1.94
N GLY A 122 -13.41 14.28 2.76
CA GLY A 122 -14.64 13.49 2.66
C GLY A 122 -15.70 13.93 3.65
#